data_AF-A0A3N9V2F6-F1
#
_entry.id   AF-A0A3N9V2F6-F1
#
_cell.length_a   1.000
_cell.length_b   1.000
_cell.length_c   1.000
_cell.angle_alpha   90.00
_cell.angle_beta   90.00
_cell.angle_gamma   90.00
#
_symmetry.space_group_name_H-M   'P 1'
#
loop_
_entity.id
_entity.type
_entity.pdbx_description
1 polymer ?
#
loop_
_entity_poly.entity_id
_entity_poly.type
_entity_poly.pdbx_seq_one_letter_code
_entity_poly.pdbx_strand_id
1 'polypeptide(L)' 'RYLPDSVLEFPDQKAFKKMMIDAGFENVEHTDYTFGIVTCNVGEKPISTS' A
#
# COMPACT_ATOMS: atom_id res chain seq x y z
N ARG A 1 13.07 3.59 23.22
CA ARG A 1 13.23 3.20 21.81
C ARG A 1 11.95 3.64 21.10
N TYR A 2 12.01 4.72 20.32
CA TYR A 2 10.83 5.39 19.76
C TYR A 2 10.75 5.10 18.26
N LEU A 3 10.40 3.86 17.93
CA LEU A 3 9.81 3.39 16.68
C LEU A 3 9.67 1.87 16.87
N PRO A 4 8.45 1.29 16.81
CA PRO A 4 8.32 -0.15 16.89
C PRO A 4 8.98 -0.78 15.67
N ASP A 5 9.64 -1.93 15.85
CA ASP A 5 10.36 -2.63 14.77
C ASP A 5 9.46 -2.91 13.55
N SER A 6 8.14 -2.99 13.74
CA SER A 6 7.13 -3.12 12.68
C SER A 6 7.10 -1.97 11.67
N VAL A 7 7.58 -0.77 12.02
CA VAL A 7 7.68 0.36 11.09
C VAL A 7 8.89 0.20 10.17
N LEU A 8 9.97 -0.43 10.64
CA LEU A 8 11.17 -0.69 9.84
C LEU A 8 10.94 -1.82 8.83
N GLU A 9 10.10 -2.79 9.17
CA GLU A 9 9.75 -3.91 8.28
C GLU A 9 8.65 -3.54 7.27
N PHE A 10 8.10 -2.33 7.34
CA PHE A 10 7.05 -1.93 6.42
C PHE A 10 7.65 -1.73 5.01
N PRO A 11 7.09 -2.40 3.98
CA PRO A 11 7.60 -2.30 2.62
C PRO A 11 7.48 -0.87 2.08
N ASP A 12 8.40 -0.49 1.20
CA ASP A 12 8.29 0.79 0.51
C ASP A 12 7.04 0.83 -0.40
N GLN A 13 6.64 2.03 -0.81
CA GLN A 13 5.41 2.24 -1.58
C GLN A 13 5.33 1.38 -2.86
N LYS A 14 6.46 1.12 -3.55
CA LYS A 14 6.47 0.30 -4.76
C LYS A 14 6.30 -1.18 -4.42
N ALA A 15 6.98 -1.64 -3.37
CA ALA A 15 6.84 -3.01 -2.89
C ALA A 15 5.40 -3.28 -2.40
N PHE A 16 4.81 -2.35 -1.64
CA PHE A 16 3.42 -2.46 -1.19
C PHE A 16 2.43 -2.45 -2.36
N LYS A 17 2.61 -1.55 -3.33
CA LYS A 17 1.80 -1.53 -4.56
C LYS A 17 1.88 -2.85 -5.33
N LYS A 18 3.09 -3.45 -5.43
CA LYS A 18 3.26 -4.76 -6.06
C LYS A 18 2.50 -5.85 -5.31
N MET A 19 2.52 -5.85 -3.97
CA MET A 19 1.74 -6.80 -3.17
C MET A 19 0.23 -6.67 -3.43
N MET A 20 -0.28 -5.45 -3.57
CA MET A 20 -1.69 -5.22 -3.91
C MET A 20 -2.04 -5.76 -5.31
N ILE A 21 -1.18 -5.52 -6.30
CA ILE A 21 -1.37 -6.05 -7.67
C ILE A 21 -1.31 -7.58 -7.67
N ASP A 22 -0.32 -8.18 -6.99
CA ASP A 22 -0.17 -9.63 -6.89
C ASP A 22 -1.37 -10.28 -6.18
N ALA A 23 -2.03 -9.55 -5.26
CA ALA A 23 -3.25 -9.99 -4.59
C ALA A 23 -4.53 -9.82 -5.45
N GLY A 24 -4.41 -9.27 -6.67
CA GLY A 24 -5.51 -9.09 -7.61
C GLY A 24 -6.28 -7.78 -7.46
N PHE A 25 -5.70 -6.77 -6.81
CA PHE A 25 -6.24 -5.41 -6.84
C PHE A 25 -5.73 -4.66 -8.08
N GLU A 26 -6.61 -3.88 -8.69
CA GLU A 26 -6.35 -3.02 -9.83
C GLU A 26 -6.45 -1.55 -9.41
N ASN A 27 -6.10 -0.62 -10.31
CA ASN A 27 -6.13 0.83 -10.05
C ASN A 27 -5.49 1.24 -8.72
N VAL A 28 -4.33 0.64 -8.39
CA VAL A 28 -3.65 0.91 -7.13
C VAL A 28 -3.01 2.29 -7.15
N GLU A 29 -3.53 3.18 -6.30
CA GLU A 29 -3.07 4.56 -6.11
C GLU A 29 -2.53 4.76 -4.69
N HIS A 30 -1.58 5.69 -4.56
CA HIS A 30 -1.04 6.09 -3.26
C HIS A 30 -1.16 7.60 -3.10
N THR A 31 -1.54 8.02 -1.90
CA THR A 31 -1.63 9.43 -1.53
C THR A 31 -0.80 9.66 -0.27
N ASP A 32 0.18 10.55 -0.38
CA ASP A 32 1.00 10.95 0.74
C ASP A 32 0.30 12.01 1.59
N TYR A 33 0.31 11.79 2.90
CA TYR A 33 -0.18 12.71 3.91
C TYR A 33 0.99 13.21 4.75
N THR A 34 0.79 14.36 5.38
CA THR A 34 1.77 14.95 6.32
C THR A 34 3.20 14.99 5.76
N PHE A 35 3.34 15.37 4.48
CA PHE A 35 4.62 15.44 3.75
C PHE A 35 5.38 14.11 3.65
N GLY A 36 4.66 12.99 3.54
CA GLY A 36 5.24 11.66 3.33
C GLY A 36 5.58 10.91 4.63
N ILE A 37 5.10 11.39 5.78
CA ILE A 37 5.19 10.63 7.04
C ILE A 37 4.19 9.45 7.02
N VAL A 38 3.05 9.63 6.35
CA VAL A 38 2.02 8.60 6.20
C VAL A 38 1.62 8.52 4.73
N THR A 39 1.49 7.31 4.19
CA THR A 39 0.98 7.08 2.83
C THR A 39 -0.26 6.19 2.90
N CYS A 40 -1.36 6.64 2.33
CA CYS A 40 -2.55 5.79 2.14
C CYS A 40 -2.47 5.14 0.77
N ASN A 41 -2.68 3.82 0.70
CA ASN A 41 -2.73 3.06 -0.54
C ASN A 41 -4.15 2.54 -0.74
N VAL A 42 -4.74 2.79 -1.91
CA VAL A 42 -6.09 2.39 -2.27
C VAL A 42 -6.02 1.57 -3.54
N GLY A 43 -6.79 0.47 -3.61
CA GLY A 43 -6.90 -0.36 -4.81
C GLY A 43 -8.30 -0.92 -4.95
N GLU A 44 -8.72 -1.14 -6.17
CA GLU A 44 -10.04 -1.63 -6.52
C GLU A 44 -9.97 -3.13 -6.79
N LYS A 45 -10.84 -3.92 -6.15
CA LYS A 45 -10.94 -5.34 -6.48
C LYS A 45 -11.92 -5.49 -7.66
N PRO A 46 -11.49 -5.99 -8.83
CA PRO A 46 -12.40 -6.18 -9.94
C PRO A 46 -13.49 -7.19 -9.55
N ILE A 47 -14.73 -6.85 -9.84
CA ILE A 47 -15.86 -7.77 -9.63
C ILE A 47 -15.72 -8.86 -10.67
N SER A 48 -15.37 -10.09 -10.25
CA SER A 48 -15.40 -11.25 -11.13
C SER A 48 -16.86 -11.61 -11.42
N THR A 49 -17.45 -10.98 -12.43
CA THR A 49 -18.77 -11.38 -12.94
C THR A 49 -18.58 -12.68 -13.72
N SER A 50 -18.86 -13.81 -13.07
CA SER A 50 -19.02 -15.12 -13.73
C SER A 50 -20.38 -15.23 -14.41
#